data_AF-A0A7J6VM02-F1
#
_entry.id   AF-A0A7J6VM02-F1
#
_cell.length_a   1.000
_cell.length_b   1.000
_cell.length_c   1.000
_cell.angle_alpha   90.00
_cell.angle_beta   90.00
_cell.angle_gamma   90.00
#
_symmetry.space_group_name_H-M   'P 1'
#
loop_
_entity.id
_entity.type
_entity.pdbx_description
1 polymer ?
#
loop_
_entity_poly.entity_id
_entity_poly.type
_entity_poly.pdbx_seq_one_letter_code
_entity_poly.pdbx_strand_id
1 'polypeptide(L)' 'MWLQADLAKIDRNRTPWIVVLIHVPWYNSNTAHQGEDESEGMKKAMEDLLYGARVDVVFAGHVHAYERF' A
#
# COMPACT_ATOMS: atom_id res chain seq x y z
N MET A 1 -6.07 -14.68 -6.89
CA MET A 1 -4.64 -14.32 -6.81
C MET A 1 -4.16 -14.49 -5.37
N TRP A 2 -2.86 -14.71 -5.13
CA TRP A 2 -2.29 -15.03 -3.81
C TRP A 2 -2.66 -14.00 -2.72
N LEU A 3 -2.46 -12.71 -2.97
CA LEU A 3 -2.68 -11.65 -1.98
C LEU A 3 -4.14 -11.59 -1.50
N GLN A 4 -5.10 -11.67 -2.43
CA GLN A 4 -6.52 -11.71 -2.09
C GLN A 4 -6.88 -12.90 -1.18
N ALA A 5 -6.30 -14.08 -1.47
CA ALA A 5 -6.52 -15.27 -0.66
C ALA A 5 -5.81 -15.20 0.70
N ASP A 6 -4.72 -14.46 0.81
CA ASP A 6 -4.02 -14.22 2.06
C ASP A 6 -4.81 -13.25 2.97
N LEU A 7 -5.23 -12.11 2.41
CA LEU A 7 -6.07 -11.13 3.10
C LEU A 7 -7.39 -11.73 3.61
N ALA A 8 -8.01 -12.63 2.82
CA ALA A 8 -9.24 -13.30 3.21
C ALA A 8 -9.10 -14.26 4.42
N LYS A 9 -7.88 -14.65 4.80
CA LYS A 9 -7.63 -15.52 5.97
C LYS A 9 -7.46 -14.76 7.28
N ILE A 10 -7.37 -13.43 7.23
CA ILE A 10 -7.09 -12.60 8.39
C ILE A 10 -8.31 -12.59 9.31
N ASP A 11 -8.14 -13.09 10.54
CA ASP A 11 -9.11 -12.92 11.62
C ASP A 11 -8.79 -11.62 12.39
N ARG A 12 -9.54 -10.55 12.12
CA ARG A 12 -9.30 -9.24 12.75
C ARG A 12 -9.57 -9.20 14.25
N ASN A 13 -10.24 -10.20 14.84
CA ASN A 13 -10.33 -10.29 16.31
C ASN A 13 -8.98 -10.70 16.94
N ARG A 14 -8.13 -11.39 16.19
CA ARG A 14 -6.81 -11.85 16.62
C ARG A 14 -5.68 -10.97 16.10
N THR A 15 -5.80 -10.52 14.85
CA THR A 15 -4.85 -9.64 14.16
C THR A 15 -5.57 -8.36 13.75
N PRO A 16 -5.81 -7.42 14.70
CA PRO A 16 -6.62 -6.24 14.44
C PRO A 16 -5.97 -5.26 13.47
N TRP A 17 -4.64 -5.22 13.43
CA TRP A 17 -3.88 -4.33 12.57
C TRP A 17 -3.33 -5.06 11.34
N ILE A 18 -3.60 -4.49 10.16
CA ILE A 18 -3.05 -4.92 8.88
C ILE A 18 -2.13 -3.80 8.39
N VAL A 19 -0.83 -4.12 8.32
CA VAL A 19 0.21 -3.20 7.84
C VAL A 19 0.75 -3.73 6.53
N VAL A 20 0.82 -2.87 5.52
CA VAL A 20 1.39 -3.18 4.21
C VAL A 20 2.73 -2.45 4.04
N LEU A 21 3.70 -3.14 3.45
CA LEU A 21 4.99 -2.58 3.08
C LEU A 21 5.14 -2.65 1.56
N ILE A 22 5.39 -1.50 0.94
CA ILE A 22 5.71 -1.39 -0.49
C ILE A 22 7.00 -0.58 -0.65
N HIS A 23 7.68 -0.70 -1.78
CA HIS A 23 8.89 0.10 -2.00
C HIS A 23 8.54 1.50 -2.51
N VAL A 24 7.77 1.59 -3.60
CA VAL A 24 7.42 2.84 -4.29
C VAL A 24 6.10 3.40 -3.73
N PRO A 25 6.05 4.68 -3.28
CA PRO A 25 4.85 5.26 -2.69
C PRO A 25 3.80 5.63 -3.75
N TRP A 26 2.53 5.30 -3.49
CA TRP A 26 1.38 5.64 -4.35
C TRP A 26 0.85 7.07 -4.15
N TYR A 27 1.21 7.66 -3.01
CA TYR A 27 0.93 9.04 -2.66
C TYR A 27 2.26 9.67 -2.26
N ASN A 28 2.69 10.65 -3.04
CA ASN A 28 3.95 11.36 -2.88
C ASN A 28 3.78 12.79 -3.38
N SER A 29 4.13 13.79 -2.57
CA SER A 29 4.06 15.21 -2.95
C SER A 29 5.40 15.82 -3.37
N ASN A 30 6.49 15.05 -3.27
CA ASN A 30 7.82 15.45 -3.75
C ASN A 30 7.88 15.39 -5.28
N THR A 31 8.65 16.30 -5.89
CA THR A 31 8.93 16.27 -7.33
C THR A 31 9.70 15.00 -7.74
N ALA A 32 10.56 14.49 -6.87
CA ALA A 32 11.28 13.24 -7.13
C ALA A 32 10.30 12.06 -7.10
N HIS A 33 10.40 11.19 -8.12
CA HIS A 33 9.60 9.96 -8.25
C HIS A 33 8.09 10.21 -8.36
N GLN A 34 7.67 11.38 -8.83
CA GLN A 34 6.26 11.70 -9.06
C GLN A 34 5.78 11.10 -10.39
N GLY A 35 4.65 10.38 -10.36
CA GLY A 35 4.03 9.82 -11.58
C GLY A 35 4.81 8.69 -12.25
N GLU A 36 5.66 7.98 -11.50
CA GLU A 36 6.35 6.78 -12.01
C GLU A 36 5.36 5.65 -12.32
N ASP A 37 5.61 4.92 -13.42
CA ASP A 37 4.75 3.82 -13.88
C ASP A 37 4.64 2.71 -12.82
N GLU A 38 5.71 2.45 -12.06
CA GLU A 38 5.74 1.51 -10.95
C GLU A 38 4.79 1.93 -9.82
N SER A 39 4.65 3.24 -9.58
CA SER A 39 3.73 3.78 -8.59
C SER A 39 2.29 3.72 -9.09
N GLU A 40 2.00 4.36 -10.23
CA GLU A 40 0.64 4.50 -10.76
C GLU A 40 0.06 3.15 -11.21
N GLY A 41 0.89 2.30 -11.82
CA GLY A 41 0.49 0.96 -12.25
C GLY A 41 0.18 0.04 -11.08
N MET A 42 1.04 0.03 -10.04
CA MET A 42 0.80 -0.80 -8.86
C MET A 42 -0.41 -0.29 -8.06
N LYS A 43 -0.55 1.03 -7.89
CA LYS A 43 -1.72 1.64 -7.25
C LYS A 43 -3.00 1.20 -7.95
N LYS A 44 -3.10 1.39 -9.27
CA LYS A 44 -4.26 0.98 -10.06
C LYS A 44 -4.58 -0.51 -9.95
N ALA A 45 -3.57 -1.36 -9.82
CA ALA A 45 -3.77 -2.81 -9.73
C ALA A 45 -4.17 -3.30 -8.32
N MET A 46 -3.76 -2.61 -7.26
CA MET A 46 -3.79 -3.15 -5.90
C MET A 46 -4.58 -2.31 -4.89
N GLU A 47 -4.79 -1.02 -5.13
CA GLU A 47 -5.40 -0.10 -4.15
C GLU A 47 -6.79 -0.56 -3.71
N ASP A 48 -7.67 -0.91 -4.66
CA ASP A 48 -9.02 -1.39 -4.33
C ASP A 48 -9.01 -2.68 -3.51
N LEU A 49 -8.04 -3.58 -3.76
CA LEU A 49 -7.90 -4.82 -3.01
C LEU A 49 -7.48 -4.54 -1.56
N LEU A 50 -6.48 -3.68 -1.36
CA LEU A 50 -6.00 -3.31 -0.02
C LEU A 50 -7.04 -2.48 0.75
N TYR A 51 -7.74 -1.58 0.05
CA TYR A 51 -8.85 -0.82 0.61
C TYR A 51 -10.00 -1.73 1.05
N GLY A 52 -10.38 -2.70 0.20
CA GLY A 52 -11.41 -3.69 0.52
C GLY A 52 -11.05 -4.56 1.72
N ALA A 53 -9.76 -4.87 1.91
CA ALA A 53 -9.26 -5.58 3.09
C ALA A 53 -9.15 -4.70 4.35
N ARG A 54 -9.42 -3.40 4.23
CA ARG A 54 -9.32 -2.40 5.31
C ARG A 54 -7.92 -2.39 5.96
N VAL A 55 -6.89 -2.31 5.12
CA VAL A 55 -5.51 -2.05 5.55
C VAL A 55 -5.46 -0.76 6.37
N ASP A 56 -4.74 -0.78 7.49
CA ASP A 56 -4.71 0.35 8.42
C ASP A 56 -3.56 1.32 8.12
N VAL A 57 -2.38 0.78 7.75
CA VAL A 57 -1.19 1.59 7.46
C VAL A 57 -0.40 0.98 6.30
N VAL A 58 0.07 1.84 5.41
CA VAL A 58 1.06 1.51 4.37
C VAL A 58 2.36 2.23 4.70
N PHE A 59 3.47 1.48 4.76
CA PHE A 59 4.82 2.05 4.78
C PHE A 59 5.42 1.93 3.38
N ALA A 60 6.03 3.03 2.92
CA ALA A 60 6.73 3.11 1.65
C ALA A 60 8.10 3.78 1.81
N GLY A 61 9.02 3.47 0.90
CA GLY A 61 10.36 4.07 0.84
C GLY A 61 10.55 4.79 -0.49
N HIS A 62 11.68 4.51 -1.16
CA HIS A 62 12.07 5.01 -2.49
C HIS A 62 12.33 6.52 -2.56
N VAL A 63 11.38 7.34 -2.12
CA VAL A 63 11.55 8.78 -1.98
C VAL A 63 12.37 9.06 -0.72
N HIS A 64 13.50 9.77 -0.87
CA HIS A 64 14.39 10.13 0.23
C HIS A 64 13.87 11.33 1.05
N ALA A 65 12.62 11.26 1.48
CA ALA A 65 11.93 12.24 2.32
C ALA A 65 10.94 11.53 3.24
N TYR A 66 10.37 12.27 4.20
CA TYR A 66 9.30 11.77 5.06
C TYR A 66 7.99 12.52 4.78
N GLU A 67 6.91 11.78 4.55
CA GLU A 67 5.54 12.29 4.39
C GLU A 67 4.53 11.39 5.12
N ARG A 68 3.38 11.95 5.50
CA ARG A 68 2.24 11.24 6.12
C ARG A 68 0.92 11.88 5.69
N PHE A 69 -0.08 11.03 5.41
CA PHE A 69 -1.44 11.40 5.02
C PHE A 69 -2.47 10.93 6.05
#